data_AF-A0A519YME8-F1
#
_entry.id   AF-A0A519YME8-F1
#
_cell.length_a   1.000
_cell.length_b   1.000
_cell.length_c   1.000
_cell.angle_alpha   90.00
_cell.angle_beta   90.00
_cell.angle_gamma   90.00
#
_symmetry.space_group_name_H-M   'P 1'
#
loop_
_entity.id
_entity.type
_entity.pdbx_description
1 polymer ?
#
loop_
_entity_poly.entity_id
_entity_poly.type
_entity_poly.pdbx_seq_one_letter_code
_entity_poly.pdbx_strand_id
1 'polypeptide(L)' 'MKVSLNRVSTAGLLIALGIIYGDIGTSPLYVYNAIINGRTIDEALIIGSLSCIIWTITIQT' A
#
# COMPACT_ATOMS: atom_id res chain seq x y z
N MET A 1 -30.75 16.88 -22.88
CA MET A 1 -29.38 16.67 -23.39
C MET A 1 -28.75 15.53 -22.58
N LYS A 2 -28.67 14.31 -23.14
CA LYS A 2 -28.05 13.17 -22.44
C LYS A 2 -26.53 13.27 -22.63
N VAL A 3 -25.81 13.66 -21.58
CA VAL A 3 -24.34 13.62 -21.56
C VAL A 3 -23.92 12.16 -21.45
N SER A 4 -23.47 11.57 -22.55
CA SER A 4 -22.87 10.23 -22.53
C SER A 4 -21.45 10.31 -21.94
N LEU A 5 -21.35 10.14 -20.62
CA LEU A 5 -20.08 9.98 -19.91
C LEU A 5 -19.54 8.57 -20.18
N ASN A 6 -18.95 8.34 -21.35
CA ASN A 6 -18.11 7.15 -21.57
C ASN A 6 -16.67 7.58 -21.90
N ARG A 7 -16.00 8.16 -20.90
CA ARG A 7 -14.63 8.70 -20.99
C ARG A 7 -13.65 7.95 -20.08
N VAL A 8 -13.91 6.68 -19.79
CA VAL A 8 -12.87 5.84 -19.15
C VAL A 8 -11.90 5.39 -20.24
N SER A 9 -10.86 6.19 -20.46
CA SER A 9 -9.74 5.79 -21.32
C SER A 9 -8.90 4.75 -20.57
N THR A 10 -8.32 3.77 -21.28
CA THR A 10 -7.36 2.80 -20.73
C THR A 10 -6.18 3.49 -20.05
N ALA A 11 -5.79 4.67 -20.53
CA ALA A 11 -4.77 5.51 -19.88
C ALA A 11 -5.25 6.04 -18.51
N GLY A 12 -6.52 6.43 -18.39
CA GLY A 12 -7.12 6.86 -17.13
C GLY A 12 -7.24 5.71 -16.13
N LEU A 13 -7.51 4.49 -16.60
CA LEU A 13 -7.53 3.29 -15.76
C LEU A 13 -6.15 2.95 -15.20
N LEU A 14 -5.09 3.04 -16.01
CA LEU A 14 -3.71 2.81 -15.57
C LEU A 14 -3.28 3.82 -14.50
N ILE A 15 -3.62 5.10 -14.69
CA ILE A 15 -3.34 6.16 -13.70
C ILE A 15 -4.11 5.89 -12.40
N ALA A 16 -5.40 5.57 -12.49
CA ALA A 16 -6.22 5.25 -11.32
C ALA A 16 -5.70 4.02 -10.55
N LEU A 17 -5.29 2.97 -11.27
CA LEU A 17 -4.64 1.79 -10.67
C LEU A 17 -3.33 2.17 -9.98
N GLY A 18 -2.49 2.99 -10.62
CA GLY A 18 -1.25 3.48 -10.02
C GLY A 18 -1.46 4.26 -8.72
N ILE A 19 -2.51 5.10 -8.68
CA ILE A 19 -2.87 5.85 -7.46
C ILE A 19 -3.35 4.89 -6.36
N ILE A 20 -4.21 3.92 -6.68
CA ILE A 20 -4.74 2.95 -5.70
C ILE A 20 -3.62 2.06 -5.14
N TYR A 21 -2.77 1.51 -6.01
CA TYR A 21 -1.62 0.71 -5.57
C TYR A 21 -0.60 1.54 -4.78
N GLY A 22 -0.42 2.82 -5.13
CA GLY A 22 0.37 3.76 -4.35
C GLY A 22 -0.20 3.97 -2.94
N ASP A 23 -1.51 4.19 -2.83
CA ASP A 23 -2.21 4.39 -1.55
C ASP A 23 -2.13 3.15 -0.65
N ILE A 24 -2.36 1.95 -1.22
CA ILE A 24 -2.20 0.66 -0.51
C ILE A 24 -0.78 0.48 0.03
N GLY A 25 0.24 0.97 -0.70
CA GLY A 25 1.64 0.87 -0.29
C GLY A 25 2.07 1.87 0.80
N THR A 26 1.36 2.99 0.97
CA THR A 26 1.70 3.97 2.02
C THR A 26 1.39 3.46 3.43
N SER A 27 0.29 2.72 3.59
CA SER A 27 -0.15 2.18 4.89
C SER A 27 0.90 1.26 5.55
N PRO A 28 1.50 0.28 4.83
CA PRO A 28 2.63 -0.51 5.31
C PRO A 28 3.85 0.29 5.71
N LEU A 29 4.19 1.36 4.98
CA LEU A 29 5.36 2.20 5.29
C LEU A 29 5.18 2.97 6.60
N TYR A 30 3.97 3.44 6.89
CA TYR A 30 3.64 4.05 8.18
C TYR A 30 3.70 3.03 9.32
N VAL A 31 3.18 1.82 9.10
CA VAL A 31 3.24 0.74 10.09
C VAL A 31 4.69 0.32 10.35
N TYR A 32 5.49 0.18 9.29
CA TYR A 32 6.91 -0.13 9.39
C TYR A 32 7.63 0.93 10.23
N ASN A 33 7.48 2.22 9.91
CA ASN A 33 8.05 3.30 10.71
C ASN A 33 7.58 3.23 12.18
N ALA A 34 6.29 3.01 12.44
CA ALA A 34 5.76 2.88 13.80
C ALA A 34 6.35 1.68 14.58
N ILE A 35 6.70 0.59 13.89
CA ILE A 35 7.35 -0.58 14.50
C ILE A 35 8.82 -0.29 14.84
N ILE A 36 9.53 0.50 14.03
CA ILE A 36 10.98 0.71 14.22
C ILE A 36 11.28 1.94 15.08
N ASN A 37 10.34 2.90 15.13
CA ASN A 37 10.54 4.16 15.83
C ASN A 37 10.87 3.93 17.32
N GLY A 38 12.01 4.47 17.77
CA GLY A 38 12.47 4.34 19.15
C GLY A 38 13.06 2.98 19.54
N ARG A 39 13.27 2.06 18.58
CA ARG A 39 13.96 0.77 18.82
C ARG A 39 15.32 0.73 18.12
N THR A 40 16.24 -0.06 18.67
CA THR A 40 17.49 -0.40 17.99
C THR A 40 17.19 -1.18 16.73
N ILE A 41 17.72 -0.72 15.59
CA ILE A 41 17.54 -1.37 14.30
C ILE A 41 18.37 -2.65 14.31
N ASP A 42 17.67 -3.78 14.39
CA ASP A 42 18.23 -5.12 14.37
C ASP A 42 17.61 -5.91 13.21
N GLU A 43 18.35 -6.86 12.65
CA GLU A 43 17.95 -7.64 11.49
C GLU A 43 16.66 -8.44 11.77
N ALA A 44 16.55 -8.99 12.98
CA ALA A 44 15.35 -9.69 13.44
C ALA A 44 14.12 -8.77 13.49
N LEU A 45 14.29 -7.49 13.85
CA LEU A 45 13.20 -6.51 13.91
C LEU A 45 12.73 -6.12 12.50
N ILE A 46 13.65 -5.94 11.57
CA ILE A 46 13.34 -5.63 10.16
C ILE A 46 12.60 -6.79 9.52
N ILE A 47 13.15 -8.01 9.61
CA ILE A 47 12.54 -9.19 8.99
C ILE A 47 11.20 -9.52 9.66
N GLY A 48 11.11 -9.43 11.00
CA GLY A 48 9.89 -9.67 11.74
C GLY A 48 8.77 -8.68 11.40
N SER A 49 9.08 -7.39 11.31
CA SER A 49 8.11 -6.35 10.94
C SER A 49 7.63 -6.48 9.50
N LEU A 50 8.53 -6.79 8.56
CA LEU A 50 8.18 -7.07 7.16
C LEU A 50 7.27 -8.31 7.06
N SER A 51 7.61 -9.37 7.79
CA SER A 51 6.83 -10.61 7.81
C SER A 51 5.41 -10.37 8.36
N CYS A 52 5.28 -9.63 9.47
CA CYS A 52 3.99 -9.21 10.00
C CYS A 52 3.17 -8.44 8.98
N ILE A 53 3.75 -7.45 8.30
CA ILE A 53 3.06 -6.66 7.27
C ILE A 53 2.56 -7.56 6.13
N ILE A 54 3.40 -8.47 5.63
CA ILE A 54 3.02 -9.39 4.54
C ILE A 54 1.89 -10.31 4.98
N TRP A 55 1.99 -10.92 6.16
CA TRP A 55 0.94 -11.80 6.67
C TRP A 55 -0.36 -11.04 6.95
N THR A 56 -0.30 -9.80 7.44
CA THR A 56 -1.49 -8.95 7.62
C THR A 56 -2.15 -8.67 6.28
N ILE A 57 -1.42 -8.26 5.25
CA ILE A 57 -2.01 -8.00 3.93
C ILE A 57 -2.54 -9.31 3.30
N THR A 58 -1.90 -10.45 3.55
CA THR A 58 -2.27 -11.74 2.94
C THR A 58 -3.46 -12.42 3.64
N ILE A 59 -3.59 -12.28 4.98
CA ILE A 59 -4.63 -12.94 5.78
C ILE A 59 -5.81 -12.02 6.08
N GLN A 60 -5.57 -10.72 6.27
CA GLN A 60 -6.60 -9.77 6.71
C GLN A 60 -7.29 -9.05 5.55
N THR A 61 -6.71 -9.06 4.33
CA THR A 61 -7.44 -8.68 3.11
C THR A 61 -8.16 -9.88 2.50
#